data_AF-A0A2E0XA75-F1
#
_entry.id   AF-A0A2E0XA75-F1
#
_cell.length_a   1.000
_cell.length_b   1.000
_cell.length_c   1.000
_cell.angle_alpha   90.00
_cell.angle_beta   90.00
_cell.angle_gamma   90.00
#
_symmetry.space_group_name_H-M   'P 1'
#
loop_
_entity.id
_entity.type
_entity.pdbx_description
1 polymer ?
#
loop_
_entity_poly.entity_id
_entity_poly.type
_entity_poly.pdbx_seq_one_letter_code
_entity_poly.pdbx_strand_id
1 'polypeptide(L)'
;MDHDFANDTEFVSLDIDDPCAQRLDALDDVVYSALDGSPAAVAAAEQAWKDAVAELGPEALRSSQWHYLDYAHRIRRMLSAQAFASPGRIAAVLKIIALLSCLDA
;
A
#
# COMPACT_ATOMS: atom_id res chain seq x y z
N MET A 1 -17.98 17.77 44.52
CA MET A 1 -17.69 17.97 43.09
C MET A 1 -16.20 18.09 43.00
N ASP A 2 -15.53 17.05 42.51
CA ASP A 2 -14.22 17.16 41.87
C ASP A 2 -14.17 16.03 40.85
N HIS A 3 -14.39 16.39 39.60
CA HIS A 3 -14.30 15.52 38.44
C HIS A 3 -12.82 15.38 38.09
N ASP A 4 -12.20 14.28 38.50
CA ASP A 4 -10.86 13.93 38.05
C ASP A 4 -10.98 13.28 36.66
N PHE A 5 -10.91 14.11 35.61
CA PHE A 5 -10.77 13.67 34.23
C PHE A 5 -9.31 13.24 34.00
N ALA A 6 -8.91 12.13 34.63
CA ALA A 6 -7.67 11.44 34.28
C ALA A 6 -7.90 10.66 32.99
N ASN A 7 -7.85 11.40 31.88
CA ASN A 7 -7.25 11.00 30.60
C ASN A 7 -7.10 9.49 30.32
N ASP A 8 -8.21 8.79 30.06
CA ASP A 8 -8.22 7.49 29.35
C ASP A 8 -7.98 7.73 27.85
N THR A 9 -6.84 8.33 27.52
CA THR A 9 -6.27 8.14 26.20
C THR A 9 -5.43 6.88 26.31
N GLU A 10 -6.10 5.72 26.20
CA GLU A 10 -5.41 4.49 25.81
C GLU A 10 -4.71 4.79 24.49
N PHE A 11 -3.43 5.15 24.58
CA PHE A 11 -2.53 5.14 23.45
C PHE A 11 -2.44 3.66 23.08
N VAL A 12 -3.27 3.22 22.15
CA VAL A 12 -3.21 1.89 21.57
C VAL A 12 -1.82 1.81 20.94
N SER A 13 -0.88 1.26 21.70
CA SER A 13 0.40 0.82 21.20
C SER A 13 0.04 -0.23 20.17
N LEU A 14 0.08 0.14 18.89
CA LEU A 14 0.11 -0.82 17.81
C LEU A 14 1.30 -1.72 18.13
N ASP A 15 1.04 -2.92 18.63
CA ASP A 15 2.09 -3.87 18.95
C ASP A 15 2.87 -4.09 17.65
N ILE A 16 4.08 -3.54 17.60
CA ILE A 16 5.01 -3.65 16.47
C ILE A 16 5.38 -5.13 16.23
N ASP A 17 5.07 -5.99 17.21
CA ASP A 17 5.21 -7.45 17.16
C ASP A 17 4.00 -8.17 16.51
N ASP A 18 2.95 -7.47 16.07
CA ASP A 18 1.86 -8.10 15.31
C ASP A 18 2.37 -8.57 13.94
N PRO A 19 2.39 -9.89 13.65
CA PRO A 19 2.83 -10.41 12.37
C PRO A 19 2.00 -9.89 11.19
N CYS A 20 0.73 -9.52 11.40
CA CYS A 20 -0.08 -8.87 10.37
C CYS A 20 0.43 -7.47 10.04
N ALA A 21 0.77 -6.68 11.06
CA ALA A 21 1.30 -5.32 10.88
C ALA A 21 2.63 -5.34 10.12
N GLN A 22 3.54 -6.25 10.50
CA GLN A 22 4.83 -6.41 9.80
C GLN A 22 4.65 -6.83 8.34
N ARG A 23 3.63 -7.64 8.04
CA ARG A 23 3.34 -8.07 6.68
C ARG A 23 2.80 -6.95 5.82
N LEU A 24 1.99 -6.07 6.40
CA LEU A 24 1.50 -4.86 5.75
C LEU A 24 2.62 -3.85 5.52
N ASP A 25 3.50 -3.62 6.49
CA ASP A 25 4.65 -2.72 6.34
C ASP A 25 5.59 -3.18 5.21
N ALA A 26 5.88 -4.49 5.15
CA ALA A 26 6.68 -5.06 4.07
C ALA A 26 6.01 -4.90 2.69
N LEU A 27 4.67 -4.94 2.65
CA LEU A 27 3.89 -4.73 1.43
C LEU A 27 3.93 -3.25 1.01
N ASP A 28 3.77 -2.32 1.96
CA ASP A 28 3.87 -0.87 1.75
C ASP A 28 5.19 -0.51 1.08
N ASP A 29 6.31 -0.96 1.67
CA ASP A 29 7.66 -0.65 1.18
C ASP A 29 7.86 -1.05 -0.28
N VAL A 30 7.37 -2.24 -0.65
CA VAL A 30 7.52 -2.78 -2.00
C VAL A 30 6.59 -2.08 -2.97
N VAL A 31 5.32 -1.84 -2.60
CA VAL A 31 4.34 -1.17 -3.46
C VAL A 31 4.77 0.27 -3.74
N TYR A 32 5.18 1.02 -2.72
CA TYR A 32 5.63 2.40 -2.90
C TYR A 32 6.92 2.49 -3.72
N SER A 33 7.86 1.56 -3.50
CA SER A 33 9.09 1.46 -4.31
C SER A 33 8.77 1.16 -5.79
N ALA A 34 7.76 0.32 -6.05
CA ALA A 34 7.31 0.03 -7.40
C ALA A 34 6.68 1.26 -8.08
N LEU A 35 5.89 2.04 -7.34
CA LEU A 35 5.25 3.26 -7.83
C LEU A 35 6.25 4.41 -8.09
N ASP A 36 7.41 4.40 -7.44
CA ASP A 36 8.50 5.32 -7.77
C ASP A 36 9.26 4.93 -9.07
N GLY A 37 9.01 3.72 -9.58
CA GLY A 37 9.49 3.26 -10.89
C GLY A 37 10.62 2.23 -10.82
N SER A 38 10.88 1.63 -9.66
CA SER A 38 11.87 0.55 -9.54
C SER A 38 11.37 -0.72 -10.23
N PRO A 39 12.03 -1.21 -11.31
CA PRO A 39 11.59 -2.40 -12.02
C PRO A 39 11.65 -3.67 -11.16
N ALA A 40 12.63 -3.76 -10.26
CA ALA A 40 12.76 -4.88 -9.32
C ALA A 40 11.61 -4.88 -8.30
N ALA A 41 11.21 -3.69 -7.82
CA ALA A 41 10.09 -3.58 -6.90
C ALA A 41 8.75 -3.92 -7.55
N VAL A 42 8.56 -3.63 -8.84
CA VAL A 42 7.32 -4.05 -9.56
C VAL A 42 7.17 -5.56 -9.59
N ALA A 43 8.25 -6.30 -9.86
CA ALA A 43 8.21 -7.76 -9.83
C ALA A 43 7.99 -8.29 -8.40
N ALA A 44 8.63 -7.67 -7.41
CA ALA A 44 8.45 -8.02 -6.00
C ALA A 44 7.03 -7.73 -5.50
N ALA A 45 6.40 -6.64 -5.96
CA ALA A 45 5.06 -6.23 -5.55
C ALA A 45 4.01 -7.26 -5.95
N GLU A 46 4.14 -7.87 -7.12
CA GLU A 46 3.22 -8.92 -7.55
C GLU A 46 3.26 -10.13 -6.62
N GLN A 47 4.46 -10.59 -6.25
CA GLN A 47 4.61 -11.73 -5.34
C GLN A 47 4.17 -11.37 -3.93
N ALA A 48 4.62 -10.22 -3.40
CA ALA A 48 4.25 -9.75 -2.07
C ALA A 48 2.73 -9.57 -1.91
N TRP A 49 2.06 -9.05 -2.95
CA TRP A 49 0.61 -8.92 -2.97
C TRP A 49 -0.09 -10.29 -2.91
N LYS A 50 0.33 -11.26 -3.73
CA LYS A 50 -0.24 -12.61 -3.73
C LYS A 50 -0.04 -13.31 -2.38
N ASP A 51 1.15 -13.20 -1.80
CA ASP A 51 1.45 -13.81 -0.51
C ASP A 51 0.62 -13.17 0.60
N ALA A 52 0.50 -11.83 0.61
CA ALA A 52 -0.32 -11.11 1.57
C ALA A 52 -1.82 -11.51 1.46
N VAL A 53 -2.34 -11.69 0.24
CA VAL A 53 -3.72 -12.15 0.03
C VAL A 53 -3.90 -13.59 0.55
N ALA A 54 -2.92 -14.46 0.32
CA ALA A 54 -2.97 -15.85 0.79
C ALA A 54 -2.88 -15.96 2.32
N GLU A 55 -2.11 -15.09 2.96
CA GLU A 55 -1.85 -15.13 4.41
C GLU A 55 -2.90 -14.37 5.23
N LEU A 56 -3.24 -13.14 4.82
CA LEU A 56 -4.12 -12.24 5.58
C LEU A 56 -5.58 -12.30 5.11
N GLY A 57 -5.80 -12.76 3.88
CA GLY A 57 -7.09 -12.74 3.22
C GLY A 57 -7.44 -11.38 2.59
N PRO A 58 -8.31 -11.36 1.57
CA PRO A 58 -8.62 -10.16 0.80
C PRO A 58 -9.35 -9.09 1.63
N GLU A 59 -10.14 -9.48 2.64
CA GLU A 59 -10.87 -8.53 3.49
C GLU A 59 -9.94 -7.70 4.37
N ALA A 60 -8.88 -8.30 4.91
CA ALA A 60 -7.88 -7.60 5.74
C ALA A 60 -7.09 -6.58 4.90
N LEU A 61 -6.87 -6.88 3.61
CA LEU A 61 -6.11 -6.03 2.69
C LEU A 61 -6.94 -4.91 2.04
N ARG A 62 -8.27 -4.96 2.09
CA ARG A 62 -9.14 -4.03 1.35
C ARG A 62 -8.84 -2.56 1.67
N SER A 63 -8.56 -2.24 2.93
CA SER A 63 -8.20 -0.87 3.35
C SER A 63 -6.88 -0.42 2.70
N SER A 64 -5.83 -1.23 2.82
CA SER A 64 -4.51 -0.94 2.21
C SER A 64 -4.58 -0.89 0.68
N GLN A 65 -5.32 -1.82 0.06
CA GLN A 65 -5.59 -1.83 -1.37
C GLN A 65 -6.15 -0.49 -1.86
N TRP A 66 -7.15 0.04 -1.14
CA TRP A 66 -7.77 1.31 -1.48
C TRP A 66 -6.75 2.46 -1.39
N HIS A 67 -5.94 2.50 -0.32
CA HIS A 67 -4.88 3.50 -0.17
C HIS A 67 -3.84 3.42 -1.31
N TYR A 68 -3.40 2.22 -1.67
CA TYR A 68 -2.44 2.03 -2.75
C TYR A 68 -3.02 2.46 -4.10
N LEU A 69 -4.27 2.11 -4.39
CA LEU A 69 -4.95 2.51 -5.64
C LEU A 69 -5.13 4.02 -5.72
N ASP A 70 -5.58 4.67 -4.65
CA ASP A 70 -5.71 6.13 -4.60
C ASP A 70 -4.35 6.80 -4.85
N TYR A 71 -3.30 6.33 -4.18
CA TYR A 71 -1.95 6.86 -4.36
C TYR A 71 -1.40 6.63 -5.77
N ALA A 72 -1.56 5.43 -6.33
CA ALA A 72 -1.16 5.10 -7.69
C ALA A 72 -1.88 5.97 -8.74
N HIS A 73 -3.17 6.23 -8.54
CA HIS A 73 -3.94 7.15 -9.39
C HIS A 73 -3.46 8.60 -9.28
N ARG A 74 -3.10 9.07 -8.08
CA ARG A 74 -2.50 10.40 -7.90
C ARG A 74 -1.17 10.51 -8.64
N ILE A 75 -0.28 9.52 -8.50
CA ILE A 75 1.00 9.49 -9.25
C ILE A 75 0.73 9.48 -10.74
N ARG A 76 -0.19 8.64 -11.23
CA ARG A 76 -0.53 8.59 -12.66
C ARG A 76 -0.97 9.95 -13.20
N ARG A 77 -1.85 10.66 -12.47
CA ARG A 77 -2.30 12.02 -12.85
C ARG A 77 -1.13 12.99 -12.89
N MET A 78 -0.26 12.95 -11.89
CA MET A 78 0.94 13.79 -11.84
C MET A 78 1.88 13.51 -13.02
N LEU A 79 2.19 12.25 -13.31
CA LEU A 79 3.05 11.87 -14.44
C LEU A 79 2.43 12.25 -15.79
N SER A 80 1.11 12.14 -15.91
CA SER A 80 0.40 12.52 -17.15
C SER A 80 0.44 14.04 -17.41
N ALA A 81 0.62 14.85 -16.37
CA ALA A 81 0.79 16.30 -16.48
C ALA A 81 2.25 16.73 -16.72
N GLN A 82 3.22 15.82 -16.60
CA GLN A 82 4.64 16.11 -16.79
C GLN A 82 5.06 15.86 -18.23
N ALA A 83 5.62 16.88 -18.89
CA ALA A 83 6.11 16.79 -20.27
C ALA A 83 7.27 15.78 -20.46
N PHE A 84 7.98 15.44 -19.38
CA PHE A 84 9.17 14.56 -19.40
C PHE A 84 9.05 13.39 -18.42
N ALA A 85 7.83 12.90 -18.16
CA ALA A 85 7.66 11.73 -17.31
C ALA A 85 8.40 10.51 -17.90
N SER A 86 9.13 9.79 -17.02
CA SER A 86 9.82 8.56 -17.41
C SER A 86 8.82 7.50 -17.89
N PRO A 87 8.95 6.98 -19.12
CA PRO A 87 8.08 5.91 -19.61
C PRO A 87 8.12 4.66 -18.72
N GLY A 88 9.27 4.36 -18.12
CA GLY A 88 9.42 3.24 -17.19
C GLY A 88 8.58 3.42 -15.92
N ARG A 89 8.53 4.65 -15.39
CA ARG A 89 7.72 4.96 -14.20
C ARG A 89 6.23 4.93 -14.52
N ILE A 90 5.81 5.43 -15.68
CA ILE A 90 4.42 5.32 -16.14
C ILE A 90 4.01 3.84 -16.25
N ALA A 91 4.86 3.01 -16.87
CA ALA A 91 4.60 1.58 -17.01
C ALA A 91 4.53 0.87 -15.63
N ALA A 92 5.41 1.22 -14.69
CA ALA A 92 5.39 0.68 -13.34
C ALA A 92 4.06 0.99 -12.62
N VAL A 93 3.62 2.25 -12.65
CA VAL A 93 2.36 2.68 -12.04
C VAL A 93 1.16 1.96 -12.65
N LEU A 94 1.10 1.80 -13.97
CA LEU A 94 0.03 1.08 -14.64
C LEU A 94 0.00 -0.41 -14.25
N LYS A 95 1.16 -1.04 -14.09
CA LYS A 95 1.26 -2.44 -13.64
C LYS A 95 0.75 -2.60 -12.22
N ILE A 96 1.11 -1.69 -11.30
CA ILE A 96 0.61 -1.73 -9.92
C ILE A 96 -0.90 -1.51 -9.85
N ILE A 97 -1.45 -0.57 -10.63
CA ILE A 97 -2.91 -0.40 -10.73
C ILE A 97 -3.57 -1.70 -11.20
N ALA A 98 -3.06 -2.32 -12.28
CA ALA A 98 -3.62 -3.55 -12.81
C ALA A 98 -3.55 -4.71 -11.81
N LEU A 99 -2.43 -4.86 -11.10
CA LEU A 99 -2.25 -5.86 -10.05
C LEU A 99 -3.30 -5.70 -8.94
N LEU A 100 -3.45 -4.48 -8.42
CA LEU A 100 -4.34 -4.20 -7.30
C LEU A 100 -5.82 -4.27 -7.70
N SER A 101 -6.17 -3.95 -8.95
CA SER A 101 -7.56 -4.06 -9.44
C SER A 101 -8.01 -5.50 -9.73
N CYS A 102 -7.11 -6.49 -9.69
CA CYS A 102 -7.44 -7.88 -10.00
C CYS A 102 -8.02 -8.67 -8.81
N LEU A 103 -8.16 -8.07 -7.62
CA LEU A 103 -8.63 -8.77 -6.41
C LEU A 103 -10.14 -9.09 -6.39
N ASP A 104 -10.92 -8.64 -7.39
CA ASP A 104 -12.38 -8.82 -7.47
C ASP A 104 -12.84 -10.07 -8.27
N ALA A 105 -12.02 -11.13 -8.39
CA ALA A 105 -12.35 -12.33 -9.15
C ALA A 105 -12.37 -13.62 -8.31
#